data_AF-A0A6M8J4U3-F1
#
_entry.id   AF-A0A6M8J4U3-F1
#
_cell.length_a   1.000
_cell.length_b   1.000
_cell.length_c   1.000
_cell.angle_alpha   90.00
_cell.angle_beta   90.00
_cell.angle_gamma   90.00
#
_symmetry.space_group_name_H-M   'P 1'
#
loop_
_entity.id
_entity.type
_entity.pdbx_description
1 polymer ?
#
loop_
_entity_poly.entity_id
_entity_poly.type
_entity_poly.pdbx_seq_one_letter_code
_entity_poly.pdbx_strand_id
1 'polypeptide(L)'
;MLAKLRKGVAPFGLVFGLGLLFALITRLGVVGLDAAGAFSYNYRAATAPYISTGSTLDQLCMALSGGTLIGFMTACGIALSLAVATVLVFAHVYPWKSGRCVAPMALVWGAACALVSFVCVGIVITGLFSGVQLHQISSKGGSGTGAILPLLFLCVATLIAAACCGLSTSLRDGEAGWVRRVLVAFVGCGLVLGVCTAGSFAAINSSPVSLPVAVGWLAGSLVANVGVMALFACRK
;
A
#
# COMPACT_ATOMS: atom_id res chain seq x y z
N MET A 1 -10.97 25.00 1.86
CA MET A 1 -10.18 23.77 1.66
C MET A 1 -10.05 23.41 0.18
N LEU A 2 -11.15 23.36 -0.58
CA LEU A 2 -11.20 23.05 -2.02
C LEU A 2 -10.21 23.82 -2.90
N ALA A 3 -10.09 25.14 -2.73
CA ALA A 3 -9.13 25.95 -3.50
C ALA A 3 -7.65 25.57 -3.26
N LYS A 4 -7.32 25.01 -2.07
CA LYS A 4 -5.97 24.53 -1.76
C LYS A 4 -5.71 23.16 -2.40
N LEU A 5 -6.73 22.31 -2.51
CA LEU A 5 -6.65 21.00 -3.17
C LEU A 5 -6.48 21.13 -4.69
N ARG A 6 -7.12 22.14 -5.31
CA ARG A 6 -7.04 22.38 -6.77
C ARG A 6 -5.60 22.47 -7.29
N LYS A 7 -4.66 22.97 -6.49
CA LYS A 7 -3.23 23.05 -6.83
C LYS A 7 -2.58 21.69 -7.07
N GLY A 8 -3.04 20.65 -6.38
CA GLY A 8 -2.52 19.29 -6.49
C GLY A 8 -3.15 18.48 -7.64
N VAL A 9 -4.29 18.91 -8.17
CA VAL A 9 -5.07 18.08 -9.11
C VAL A 9 -4.27 17.66 -10.34
N ALA A 10 -3.59 18.59 -11.00
CA ALA A 10 -2.77 18.27 -12.17
C ALA A 10 -1.56 17.36 -11.84
N PRO A 11 -0.68 17.70 -10.88
CA PRO A 11 0.50 16.87 -10.62
C PRO A 11 0.17 15.50 -10.03
N PHE A 12 -0.79 15.40 -9.09
CA PHE A 12 -1.22 14.09 -8.57
C PHE A 12 -1.99 13.31 -9.63
N GLY A 13 -2.85 13.97 -10.42
CA GLY A 13 -3.58 13.35 -11.52
C GLY A 13 -2.64 12.71 -12.55
N LEU A 14 -1.52 13.37 -12.87
CA LEU A 14 -0.50 12.82 -13.76
C LEU A 14 0.18 11.58 -13.15
N VAL A 15 0.62 11.63 -11.89
CA VAL A 15 1.24 10.48 -11.22
C VAL A 15 0.30 9.28 -11.15
N PHE A 16 -0.95 9.52 -10.75
CA PHE A 16 -1.96 8.47 -10.64
C PHE A 16 -2.36 7.91 -12.00
N GLY A 17 -2.50 8.78 -13.01
CA GLY A 17 -2.77 8.38 -14.39
C GLY A 17 -1.66 7.51 -14.97
N LEU A 18 -0.39 7.88 -14.76
CA LEU A 18 0.76 7.06 -15.18
C LEU A 18 0.80 5.71 -14.47
N GLY A 19 0.52 5.66 -13.16
CA GLY A 19 0.45 4.39 -12.42
C GLY A 19 -0.64 3.45 -12.96
N LEU A 20 -1.83 3.99 -13.25
CA LEU A 20 -2.93 3.23 -13.86
C LEU A 20 -2.56 2.76 -15.28
N LEU A 21 -1.96 3.62 -16.08
CA LEU A 21 -1.48 3.27 -17.42
C LEU A 21 -0.46 2.12 -17.35
N PHE A 22 0.51 2.18 -16.44
CA PHE A 22 1.47 1.09 -16.26
C PHE A 22 0.79 -0.21 -15.83
N ALA A 23 -0.15 -0.16 -14.87
CA ALA A 23 -0.90 -1.34 -14.46
C ALA A 23 -1.67 -1.97 -15.64
N LEU A 24 -2.29 -1.16 -16.50
CA LEU A 24 -2.99 -1.62 -17.70
C LEU A 24 -2.03 -2.20 -18.75
N ILE A 25 -0.88 -1.56 -19.00
CA ILE A 25 0.14 -2.08 -19.91
C ILE A 25 0.66 -3.43 -19.41
N THR A 26 0.98 -3.54 -18.12
CA THR A 26 1.38 -4.81 -17.50
C THR A 26 0.30 -5.87 -17.69
N ARG A 27 -0.97 -5.51 -17.47
CA ARG A 27 -2.11 -6.42 -17.65
C ARG A 27 -2.24 -6.91 -19.09
N LEU A 28 -2.17 -6.01 -20.06
CA LEU A 28 -2.24 -6.34 -21.48
C LEU A 28 -1.04 -7.21 -21.91
N GLY A 29 0.16 -6.93 -21.39
CA GLY A 29 1.35 -7.73 -21.63
C GLY A 29 1.20 -9.16 -21.14
N VAL A 30 0.65 -9.36 -19.93
CA VAL A 30 0.32 -10.69 -19.40
C VAL A 30 -0.68 -11.40 -20.32
N VAL A 31 -1.79 -10.75 -20.70
CA VAL A 31 -2.79 -11.36 -21.59
C VAL A 31 -2.19 -11.73 -22.96
N GLY A 32 -1.36 -10.87 -23.54
CA GLY A 32 -0.72 -11.13 -24.82
C GLY A 32 0.27 -12.29 -24.78
N LEU A 33 1.09 -12.38 -23.73
CA LEU A 33 2.05 -13.48 -23.55
C LEU A 33 1.34 -14.81 -23.23
N ASP A 34 0.23 -14.76 -22.50
CA ASP A 34 -0.62 -15.92 -22.24
C ASP A 34 -1.21 -16.48 -23.54
N ALA A 35 -1.79 -15.60 -24.37
CA ALA A 35 -2.35 -15.99 -25.67
C ALA A 35 -1.28 -16.55 -26.63
N ALA A 36 -0.02 -16.12 -26.49
CA ALA A 36 1.12 -16.66 -27.24
C ALA A 36 1.65 -17.99 -26.70
N GLY A 37 1.07 -18.54 -25.63
CA GLY A 37 1.50 -19.79 -25.00
C GLY A 37 2.82 -19.67 -24.23
N ALA A 38 3.25 -18.45 -23.87
CA ALA A 38 4.52 -18.23 -23.17
C ALA A 38 4.46 -18.65 -21.68
N PHE A 39 3.27 -18.81 -21.11
CA PHE A 39 3.08 -19.25 -19.73
C PHE A 39 2.80 -20.75 -19.63
N SER A 40 3.55 -21.43 -18.77
CA SER A 40 3.27 -22.81 -18.34
C SER A 40 2.61 -22.79 -16.97
N TYR A 41 1.36 -23.26 -16.89
CA TYR A 41 0.59 -23.31 -15.65
C TYR A 41 0.93 -24.51 -14.74
N ASN A 42 2.10 -25.13 -14.90
CA ASN A 42 2.59 -26.23 -14.04
C ASN A 42 3.15 -25.71 -12.71
N TYR A 43 2.32 -24.98 -11.95
CA TYR A 43 2.67 -24.52 -10.61
C TYR A 43 2.13 -25.49 -9.56
N ARG A 44 2.73 -25.51 -8.36
CA ARG A 44 2.28 -26.36 -7.24
C ARG A 44 0.82 -26.08 -6.88
N ALA A 45 0.35 -24.84 -7.05
CA ALA A 45 -1.05 -24.44 -6.91
C ALA A 45 -2.02 -24.99 -7.97
N ALA A 46 -1.52 -25.47 -9.11
CA ALA A 46 -2.32 -26.04 -10.20
C ALA A 46 -2.32 -27.57 -10.21
N THR A 47 -1.32 -28.20 -9.61
CA THR A 47 -1.08 -29.66 -9.66
C THR A 47 -1.26 -30.36 -8.31
N ALA A 48 -1.23 -29.64 -7.20
CA ALA A 48 -1.64 -30.15 -5.89
C ALA A 48 -3.05 -29.66 -5.55
N PRO A 49 -3.92 -30.49 -4.95
CA PRO A 49 -5.14 -30.00 -4.32
C PRO A 49 -4.75 -28.84 -3.39
N TYR A 50 -5.39 -27.68 -3.52
CA TYR A 50 -5.15 -26.57 -2.62
C TYR A 50 -5.27 -27.09 -1.19
N ILE A 51 -4.14 -27.14 -0.48
CA ILE A 51 -4.08 -27.65 0.88
C ILE A 51 -4.94 -26.71 1.74
N SER A 52 -6.11 -27.19 2.16
CA SER A 52 -7.04 -26.46 3.03
C SER A 52 -6.62 -26.49 4.50
N THR A 53 -5.55 -27.23 4.81
CA THR A 53 -5.05 -27.50 6.16
C THR A 53 -3.67 -26.89 6.33
N GLY A 54 -3.54 -25.81 7.11
CA GLY A 54 -2.27 -25.14 7.33
C GLY A 54 -2.46 -23.70 7.76
N SER A 55 -1.35 -23.02 8.07
CA SER A 55 -1.37 -21.59 8.38
C SER A 55 -1.77 -20.77 7.14
N THR A 56 -2.19 -19.51 7.34
CA THR A 56 -2.44 -18.60 6.20
C THR A 56 -1.17 -18.37 5.37
N LEU A 57 0.03 -18.47 5.97
CA LEU A 57 1.28 -18.38 5.24
C LEU A 57 1.49 -19.57 4.29
N ASP A 58 1.18 -20.80 4.71
CA ASP A 58 1.29 -21.97 3.83
C ASP A 58 0.39 -21.84 2.59
N GLN A 59 -0.82 -21.32 2.81
CA GLN A 59 -1.78 -21.04 1.74
C GLN A 59 -1.29 -19.95 0.79
N LEU A 60 -0.68 -18.87 1.32
CA LEU A 60 -0.08 -17.80 0.52
C LEU A 60 1.13 -18.29 -0.26
N CYS A 61 2.04 -19.06 0.34
CA CYS A 61 3.22 -19.61 -0.34
C CYS A 61 2.85 -20.58 -1.47
N MET A 62 1.72 -21.28 -1.35
CA MET A 62 1.19 -22.06 -2.46
C MET A 62 0.65 -21.16 -3.58
N ALA A 63 -0.19 -20.18 -3.23
CA ALA A 63 -0.86 -19.29 -4.20
C ALA A 63 0.11 -18.33 -4.92
N LEU A 64 1.11 -17.82 -4.22
CA LEU A 64 2.15 -16.91 -4.72
C LEU A 64 3.42 -17.69 -5.06
N SER A 65 3.36 -18.52 -6.10
CA SER A 65 4.50 -19.28 -6.60
C SER A 65 4.68 -19.11 -8.11
N GLY A 66 5.91 -19.21 -8.60
CA GLY A 66 6.22 -19.05 -10.02
C GLY A 66 5.80 -17.67 -10.56
N GLY A 67 5.01 -17.65 -11.64
CA GLY A 67 4.59 -16.42 -12.31
C GLY A 67 3.68 -15.51 -11.48
N THR A 68 2.85 -16.08 -10.59
CA THR A 68 1.95 -15.29 -9.74
C THR A 68 2.71 -14.48 -8.69
N LEU A 69 3.83 -15.03 -8.18
CA LEU A 69 4.73 -14.30 -7.28
C LEU A 69 5.36 -13.10 -7.98
N ILE A 70 5.89 -13.29 -9.20
CA ILE A 70 6.51 -12.20 -9.97
C ILE A 70 5.50 -11.09 -10.24
N GLY A 71 4.29 -11.45 -10.70
CA GLY A 71 3.24 -10.46 -10.95
C GLY A 71 2.80 -9.72 -9.68
N PHE A 72 2.72 -10.42 -8.53
CA PHE A 72 2.43 -9.78 -7.24
C PHE A 72 3.53 -8.81 -6.82
N MET A 73 4.81 -9.18 -6.98
CA MET A 73 5.94 -8.29 -6.71
C MET A 73 5.91 -7.05 -7.62
N THR A 74 5.60 -7.22 -8.90
CA THR A 74 5.42 -6.10 -9.84
C THR A 74 4.27 -5.19 -9.40
N ALA A 75 3.13 -5.75 -9.00
CA ALA A 75 2.00 -4.98 -8.46
C ALA A 75 2.39 -4.17 -7.22
N CYS A 76 3.10 -4.79 -6.27
CA CYS A 76 3.64 -4.09 -5.09
C CYS A 76 4.65 -3.00 -5.47
N GLY A 77 5.49 -3.23 -6.48
CA GLY A 77 6.41 -2.23 -7.01
C GLY A 77 5.72 -0.99 -7.60
N ILE A 78 4.58 -1.18 -8.29
CA ILE A 78 3.75 -0.07 -8.78
C ILE A 78 3.15 0.71 -7.61
N ALA A 79 2.59 0.01 -6.60
CA ALA A 79 2.05 0.66 -5.41
C ALA A 79 3.11 1.45 -4.63
N LEU A 80 4.31 0.88 -4.47
CA LEU A 80 5.42 1.55 -3.79
C LEU A 80 5.90 2.78 -4.56
N SER A 81 6.05 2.68 -5.88
CA SER A 81 6.49 3.81 -6.71
C SER A 81 5.46 4.95 -6.69
N LEU A 82 4.16 4.64 -6.73
CA LEU A 82 3.08 5.61 -6.53
C LEU A 82 3.15 6.30 -5.17
N ALA A 83 3.39 5.55 -4.09
CA ALA A 83 3.53 6.12 -2.75
C ALA A 83 4.71 7.10 -2.67
N VAL A 84 5.89 6.70 -3.19
CA VAL A 84 7.08 7.56 -3.22
C VAL A 84 6.84 8.82 -4.06
N ALA A 85 6.31 8.66 -5.27
CA ALA A 85 5.99 9.79 -6.15
C ALA A 85 4.99 10.76 -5.50
N THR A 86 3.96 10.23 -4.82
CA THR A 86 2.98 11.04 -4.09
C THR A 86 3.63 11.86 -3.00
N VAL A 87 4.52 11.26 -2.20
CA VAL A 87 5.22 11.97 -1.11
C VAL A 87 6.12 13.08 -1.66
N LEU A 88 6.84 12.81 -2.76
CA LEU A 88 7.71 13.80 -3.43
C LEU A 88 6.90 14.96 -4.03
N VAL A 89 5.84 14.64 -4.78
CA VAL A 89 4.93 15.64 -5.36
C VAL A 89 4.26 16.46 -4.26
N PHE A 90 3.87 15.83 -3.15
CA PHE A 90 3.28 16.53 -2.02
C PHE A 90 4.25 17.54 -1.41
N ALA A 91 5.50 17.13 -1.17
CA ALA A 91 6.53 18.02 -0.65
C ALA A 91 6.80 19.22 -1.57
N HIS A 92 6.71 19.02 -2.89
CA HIS A 92 6.88 20.07 -3.88
C HIS A 92 5.68 21.03 -3.98
N VAL A 93 4.45 20.49 -4.03
CA VAL A 93 3.22 21.28 -4.22
C VAL A 93 2.79 21.97 -2.92
N TYR A 94 3.04 21.34 -1.78
CA TYR A 94 2.71 21.81 -0.45
C TYR A 94 3.97 21.91 0.42
N PRO A 95 4.90 22.84 0.08
CA PRO A 95 6.08 23.07 0.88
C PRO A 95 5.67 23.58 2.26
N TRP A 96 6.39 23.14 3.29
CA TRP A 96 6.15 23.59 4.64
C TRP A 96 6.34 25.10 4.77
N LYS A 97 5.41 25.76 5.45
CA LYS A 97 5.50 27.18 5.83
C LYS A 97 5.06 27.30 7.28
N SER A 98 5.80 28.07 8.08
CA SER A 98 5.51 28.26 9.50
C SER A 98 4.03 28.64 9.74
N GLY A 99 3.39 28.00 10.72
CA GLY A 99 2.00 28.24 11.10
C GLY A 99 0.93 27.57 10.22
N ARG A 100 1.29 26.74 9.23
CA ARG A 100 0.31 26.11 8.32
C ARG A 100 0.26 24.59 8.47
N CYS A 101 -0.86 24.09 8.99
CA CYS A 101 -1.12 22.64 9.04
C CYS A 101 -1.35 22.08 7.63
N VAL A 102 -0.50 21.13 7.21
CA VAL A 102 -0.59 20.43 5.92
C VAL A 102 -1.28 19.07 6.01
N ALA A 103 -1.57 18.59 7.23
CA ALA A 103 -2.15 17.26 7.47
C ALA A 103 -3.46 16.98 6.73
N PRO A 104 -4.45 17.90 6.65
CA PRO A 104 -5.69 17.63 5.93
C PRO A 104 -5.47 17.40 4.43
N MET A 105 -4.51 18.09 3.81
CA MET A 105 -4.17 17.89 2.41
C MET A 105 -3.40 16.58 2.22
N ALA A 106 -2.49 16.28 3.14
CA ALA A 106 -1.74 15.02 3.12
C ALA A 106 -2.67 13.82 3.23
N LEU A 107 -3.71 13.89 4.06
CA LEU A 107 -4.69 12.82 4.22
C LEU A 107 -5.52 12.60 2.95
N VAL A 108 -5.99 13.67 2.30
CA VAL A 108 -6.76 13.55 1.05
C VAL A 108 -5.92 12.92 -0.06
N TRP A 109 -4.70 13.42 -0.28
CA TRP A 109 -3.83 12.89 -1.33
C TRP A 109 -3.25 11.50 -0.98
N GLY A 110 -3.02 11.23 0.30
CA GLY A 110 -2.63 9.90 0.80
C GLY A 110 -3.74 8.87 0.58
N ALA A 111 -5.01 9.22 0.88
CA ALA A 111 -6.16 8.37 0.61
C ALA A 111 -6.37 8.14 -0.90
N ALA A 112 -6.20 9.19 -1.73
CA ALA A 112 -6.24 9.05 -3.18
C ALA A 112 -5.14 8.10 -3.70
N CYS A 113 -3.91 8.25 -3.22
CA CYS A 113 -2.80 7.36 -3.59
C CYS A 113 -3.06 5.92 -3.15
N ALA A 114 -3.57 5.71 -1.93
CA ALA A 114 -3.95 4.38 -1.44
C ALA A 114 -5.01 3.76 -2.36
N LEU A 115 -6.06 4.51 -2.71
CA LEU A 115 -7.14 4.02 -3.57
C LEU A 115 -6.60 3.60 -4.94
N VAL A 116 -5.83 4.48 -5.58
CA VAL A 116 -5.23 4.21 -6.90
C VAL A 116 -4.28 3.01 -6.82
N SER A 117 -3.49 2.89 -5.75
CA SER A 117 -2.58 1.75 -5.55
C SER A 117 -3.36 0.44 -5.45
N PHE A 118 -4.48 0.41 -4.70
CA PHE A 118 -5.34 -0.77 -4.62
C PHE A 118 -5.96 -1.12 -5.98
N VAL A 119 -6.37 -0.12 -6.76
CA VAL A 119 -6.88 -0.34 -8.13
C VAL A 119 -5.78 -0.91 -9.03
N CYS A 120 -4.57 -0.34 -9.04
CA CYS A 120 -3.44 -0.84 -9.82
C CYS A 120 -3.07 -2.27 -9.45
N VAL A 121 -2.98 -2.56 -8.14
CA VAL A 121 -2.72 -3.91 -7.63
C VAL A 121 -3.83 -4.86 -8.04
N GLY A 122 -5.10 -4.45 -7.92
CA GLY A 122 -6.26 -5.22 -8.36
C GLY A 122 -6.21 -5.54 -9.86
N ILE A 123 -5.90 -4.56 -10.72
CA ILE A 123 -5.77 -4.75 -12.17
C ILE A 123 -4.74 -5.85 -12.48
N VAL A 124 -3.57 -5.82 -11.84
CA VAL A 124 -2.51 -6.81 -12.08
C VAL A 124 -2.91 -8.17 -11.52
N ILE A 125 -3.31 -8.24 -10.24
CA ILE A 125 -3.63 -9.48 -9.54
C ILE A 125 -4.81 -10.22 -10.18
N THR A 126 -5.86 -9.52 -10.60
CA THR A 126 -7.11 -10.14 -11.11
C THR A 126 -6.96 -10.92 -12.40
N GLY A 127 -5.80 -10.93 -13.06
CA GLY A 127 -5.53 -12.12 -13.86
C GLY A 127 -4.09 -12.51 -13.92
N LEU A 128 -3.47 -12.52 -12.75
CA LEU A 128 -2.55 -13.59 -12.38
C LEU A 128 -3.30 -14.84 -11.90
N PHE A 129 -4.51 -14.69 -11.34
CA PHE A 129 -5.34 -15.80 -10.86
C PHE A 129 -6.44 -16.16 -11.85
N SER A 130 -6.72 -17.46 -12.03
CA SER A 130 -7.90 -17.92 -12.77
C SER A 130 -9.18 -17.65 -11.97
N GLY A 131 -10.32 -17.54 -12.65
CA GLY A 131 -11.62 -17.33 -11.99
C GLY A 131 -11.97 -18.43 -10.98
N VAL A 132 -11.52 -19.66 -11.22
CA VAL A 132 -11.71 -20.80 -10.31
C VAL A 132 -10.86 -20.64 -9.04
N GLN A 133 -9.60 -20.21 -9.17
CA GLN A 133 -8.72 -19.93 -8.02
C GLN A 133 -9.28 -18.80 -7.16
N LEU A 134 -9.77 -17.72 -7.77
CA LEU A 134 -10.42 -16.61 -7.07
C LEU A 134 -11.66 -17.05 -6.30
N HIS A 135 -12.50 -17.91 -6.88
CA HIS A 135 -13.68 -18.45 -6.21
C HIS A 135 -13.33 -19.37 -5.03
N GLN A 136 -12.29 -20.20 -5.17
CA GLN A 136 -11.80 -21.08 -4.11
C GLN A 136 -11.11 -20.32 -2.96
N ILE A 137 -10.46 -19.18 -3.25
CA ILE A 137 -9.87 -18.30 -2.23
C ILE A 137 -10.96 -17.49 -1.52
N SER A 138 -11.94 -16.95 -2.27
CA SER A 138 -13.04 -16.15 -1.74
C SER A 138 -13.96 -16.95 -0.80
N SER A 139 -14.30 -18.19 -1.17
CA SER A 139 -15.13 -19.08 -0.35
C SER A 139 -14.50 -19.50 0.99
N LYS A 140 -13.21 -19.18 1.20
CA LYS A 140 -12.47 -19.46 2.44
C LYS A 140 -12.23 -18.21 3.30
N GLY A 141 -12.53 -17.02 2.78
CA GLY A 141 -12.55 -15.80 3.59
C GLY A 141 -13.71 -15.87 4.57
N GLY A 142 -13.43 -16.08 5.85
CA GLY A 142 -14.47 -16.04 6.89
C GLY A 142 -15.21 -14.70 6.86
N SER A 143 -16.48 -14.67 7.29
CA SER A 143 -17.36 -13.49 7.22
C SER A 143 -16.81 -12.20 7.86
N GLY A 144 -15.73 -12.28 8.65
CA GLY A 144 -15.03 -11.13 9.26
C GLY A 144 -13.90 -10.51 8.44
N THR A 145 -13.39 -11.14 7.37
CA THR A 145 -12.25 -10.58 6.59
C THR A 145 -12.63 -9.33 5.78
N GLY A 146 -13.92 -9.08 5.57
CA GLY A 146 -14.40 -7.88 4.87
C GLY A 146 -14.03 -6.57 5.58
N ALA A 147 -13.88 -6.57 6.91
CA ALA A 147 -13.49 -5.39 7.69
C ALA A 147 -11.98 -5.07 7.61
N ILE A 148 -11.15 -6.06 7.26
CA ILE A 148 -9.69 -5.90 7.18
C ILE A 148 -9.31 -4.99 6.01
N LEU A 149 -9.99 -5.10 4.87
CA LEU A 149 -9.69 -4.33 3.68
C LEU A 149 -9.84 -2.80 3.86
N PRO A 150 -10.96 -2.27 4.39
CA PRO A 150 -11.09 -0.84 4.66
C PRO A 150 -10.13 -0.35 5.76
N LEU A 151 -9.85 -1.18 6.77
CA LEU A 151 -8.84 -0.87 7.79
C LEU A 151 -7.44 -0.76 7.18
N LEU A 152 -7.06 -1.71 6.31
CA LEU A 152 -5.80 -1.70 5.59
C LEU A 152 -5.69 -0.48 4.68
N PHE A 153 -6.76 -0.16 3.93
CA PHE A 153 -6.84 1.05 3.12
C PHE A 153 -6.55 2.30 3.98
N LEU A 154 -7.20 2.41 5.14
CA LEU A 154 -7.02 3.55 6.02
C LEU A 154 -5.61 3.61 6.63
N CYS A 155 -5.02 2.46 6.96
CA CYS A 155 -3.63 2.37 7.40
C CYS A 155 -2.66 2.86 6.33
N VAL A 156 -2.82 2.41 5.08
CA VAL A 156 -1.98 2.85 3.96
C VAL A 156 -2.16 4.34 3.67
N ALA A 157 -3.42 4.82 3.66
CA ALA A 157 -3.73 6.23 3.44
C ALA A 157 -3.08 7.15 4.50
N THR A 158 -3.19 6.77 5.78
CA THR A 158 -2.61 7.55 6.88
C THR A 158 -1.09 7.44 6.94
N LEU A 159 -0.51 6.30 6.55
CA LEU A 159 0.94 6.14 6.43
C LEU A 159 1.52 7.05 5.35
N ILE A 160 0.92 7.08 4.16
CA ILE A 160 1.33 7.96 3.06
C ILE A 160 1.18 9.42 3.50
N ALA A 161 0.07 9.76 4.15
CA ALA A 161 -0.15 11.11 4.69
C ALA A 161 0.90 11.52 5.73
N ALA A 162 1.28 10.61 6.64
CA ALA A 162 2.33 10.84 7.62
C ALA A 162 3.69 11.07 6.94
N ALA A 163 4.02 10.27 5.91
CA ALA A 163 5.23 10.44 5.11
C ALA A 163 5.26 11.77 4.35
N CYS A 164 4.13 12.18 3.75
CA CYS A 164 3.94 13.49 3.13
C CYS A 164 4.25 14.63 4.11
N CYS A 165 3.65 14.60 5.31
CA CYS A 165 3.93 15.59 6.36
C CYS A 165 5.40 15.55 6.81
N GLY A 166 5.96 14.36 7.01
CA GLY A 166 7.34 14.16 7.45
C GLY A 166 8.36 14.72 6.45
N LEU A 167 8.18 14.46 5.15
CA LEU A 167 9.08 14.98 4.13
C LEU A 167 8.95 16.50 3.96
N SER A 168 7.71 17.02 3.82
CA SER A 168 7.48 18.47 3.69
C SER A 168 8.10 19.26 4.85
N THR A 169 7.96 18.76 6.08
CA THR A 169 8.47 19.44 7.30
C THR A 169 9.99 19.29 7.44
N SER A 170 10.56 18.17 7.00
CA SER A 170 12.01 17.95 7.05
C SER A 170 12.78 18.82 6.06
N LEU A 171 12.14 19.20 4.95
CA LEU A 171 12.68 20.10 3.93
C LEU A 171 12.49 21.60 4.23
N ARG A 172 12.09 21.97 5.45
CA ARG A 172 11.96 23.40 5.84
C ARG A 172 13.32 24.12 5.82
N ASP A 173 13.29 25.36 5.33
CA ASP A 173 14.34 26.39 5.39
C ASP A 173 15.67 26.07 4.69
N GLY A 174 15.62 25.39 3.55
CA GLY A 174 16.71 25.43 2.59
C GLY A 174 17.83 24.43 2.84
N GLU A 175 18.77 24.66 3.76
CA GLU A 175 20.11 24.07 3.51
C GLU A 175 20.85 23.41 4.68
N ALA A 176 20.51 23.65 5.96
CA ALA A 176 21.22 22.99 7.07
C ALA A 176 20.44 21.82 7.69
N GLY A 177 21.06 20.63 7.72
CA GLY A 177 20.58 19.48 8.51
C GLY A 177 19.27 18.83 8.05
N TRP A 178 18.80 19.09 6.82
CA TRP A 178 17.61 18.44 6.25
C TRP A 178 17.79 16.93 6.14
N VAL A 179 18.99 16.46 5.73
CA VAL A 179 19.33 15.03 5.64
C VAL A 179 19.12 14.33 6.97
N ARG A 180 19.65 14.89 8.07
CA ARG A 180 19.48 14.34 9.42
C ARG A 180 18.00 14.30 9.82
N ARG A 181 17.23 15.35 9.50
CA ARG A 181 15.79 15.41 9.81
C ARG A 181 14.99 14.34 9.04
N VAL A 182 15.27 14.20 7.74
CA VAL A 182 14.68 13.15 6.90
C VAL A 182 15.05 11.77 7.43
N LEU A 183 16.32 11.52 7.78
CA LEU A 183 16.77 10.25 8.36
C LEU A 183 16.03 9.91 9.65
N VAL A 184 15.94 10.86 10.60
CA VAL A 184 15.21 10.66 11.86
C VAL A 184 13.72 10.38 11.60
N ALA A 185 13.10 11.14 10.70
CA ALA A 185 11.71 10.92 10.33
C ALA A 185 11.51 9.54 9.69
N PHE A 186 12.41 9.14 8.78
CA PHE A 186 12.37 7.86 8.08
C PHE A 186 12.56 6.69 9.03
N VAL A 187 13.54 6.74 9.94
CA VAL A 187 13.77 5.71 10.95
C VAL A 187 12.56 5.60 11.88
N GLY A 188 12.01 6.73 12.35
CA GLY A 188 10.81 6.72 13.19
C GLY A 188 9.60 6.09 12.51
N CYS A 189 9.27 6.52 11.29
CA CYS A 189 8.18 5.94 10.50
C CYS A 189 8.44 4.46 10.19
N GLY A 190 9.68 4.09 9.85
CA GLY A 190 10.07 2.74 9.50
C GLY A 190 9.97 1.77 10.67
N LEU A 191 10.34 2.19 11.88
CA LEU A 191 10.19 1.39 13.10
C LEU A 191 8.71 1.13 13.42
N VAL A 192 7.89 2.18 13.38
CA VAL A 192 6.45 2.07 13.61
C VAL A 192 5.83 1.11 12.59
N LEU A 193 6.13 1.30 11.31
CA LEU A 193 5.66 0.44 10.24
C LEU A 193 6.12 -1.00 10.44
N GLY A 194 7.40 -1.23 10.74
CA GLY A 194 7.97 -2.56 10.94
C GLY A 194 7.27 -3.34 12.05
N VAL A 195 7.06 -2.71 13.22
CA VAL A 195 6.36 -3.34 14.35
C VAL A 195 4.91 -3.65 14.00
N CYS A 196 4.22 -2.68 13.38
CA CYS A 196 2.82 -2.82 12.99
C CYS A 196 2.59 -3.91 11.94
N THR A 197 3.47 -3.98 10.93
CA THR A 197 3.43 -5.01 9.89
C THR A 197 3.75 -6.38 10.47
N ALA A 198 4.79 -6.51 11.30
CA ALA A 198 5.14 -7.78 11.94
C ALA A 198 4.01 -8.30 12.84
N GLY A 199 3.40 -7.42 13.64
CA GLY A 199 2.27 -7.75 14.50
C GLY A 199 1.03 -8.17 13.72
N SER A 200 0.66 -7.41 12.68
CA SER A 200 -0.46 -7.75 11.79
C SER A 200 -0.23 -9.09 11.09
N PHE A 201 0.98 -9.32 10.59
CA PHE A 201 1.35 -10.58 9.95
C PHE A 201 1.29 -11.75 10.92
N ALA A 202 1.84 -11.61 12.14
CA ALA A 202 1.80 -12.66 13.17
C ALA A 202 0.35 -13.02 13.56
N ALA A 203 -0.53 -12.02 13.69
CA ALA A 203 -1.94 -12.24 13.98
C ALA A 203 -2.66 -13.00 12.85
N ILE A 204 -2.39 -12.64 11.60
CA ILE A 204 -2.97 -13.32 10.43
C ILE A 204 -2.39 -14.72 10.25
N ASN A 205 -1.12 -14.93 10.59
CA ASN A 205 -0.44 -16.22 10.43
C ASN A 205 -0.83 -17.26 11.51
N SER A 206 -1.52 -16.85 12.57
CA SER A 206 -1.99 -17.77 13.61
C SER A 206 -3.02 -18.78 13.05
N SER A 207 -3.00 -20.01 13.56
CA SER A 207 -3.99 -21.05 13.24
C SER A 207 -4.69 -21.50 14.52
N PRO A 208 -5.97 -21.17 14.73
CA PRO A 208 -6.85 -20.37 13.86
C PRO A 208 -6.51 -18.87 13.84
N VAL A 209 -6.92 -18.16 12.78
CA VAL A 209 -6.68 -16.73 12.61
C VAL A 209 -7.38 -15.92 13.70
N SER A 210 -6.61 -15.14 14.45
CA SER A 210 -7.11 -14.25 15.49
C SER A 210 -7.55 -12.88 14.94
N LEU A 211 -8.74 -12.83 14.33
CA LEU A 211 -9.36 -11.61 13.80
C LEU A 211 -9.30 -10.39 14.75
N PRO A 212 -9.62 -10.50 16.05
CA PRO A 212 -9.54 -9.37 16.98
C PRO A 212 -8.12 -8.82 17.14
N VAL A 213 -7.12 -9.70 17.12
CA VAL A 213 -5.70 -9.32 17.25
C VAL A 213 -5.22 -8.64 15.98
N ALA A 214 -5.61 -9.15 14.80
CA ALA A 214 -5.31 -8.52 13.52
C ALA A 214 -5.94 -7.13 13.40
N VAL A 215 -7.21 -6.97 13.79
CA VAL A 215 -7.88 -5.67 13.86
C VAL A 215 -7.20 -4.74 14.86
N GLY A 216 -6.79 -5.25 16.03
CA GLY A 216 -6.06 -4.48 17.04
C GLY A 216 -4.73 -3.92 16.51
N TRP A 217 -3.95 -4.73 15.79
CA TRP A 217 -2.71 -4.26 15.16
C TRP A 217 -2.95 -3.22 14.07
N LEU A 218 -3.97 -3.40 13.22
CA LEU A 218 -4.32 -2.41 12.19
C LEU A 218 -4.83 -1.10 12.81
N ALA A 219 -5.68 -1.16 13.83
CA ALA A 219 -6.13 0.01 14.57
C ALA A 219 -4.96 0.72 15.27
N GLY A 220 -4.04 -0.03 15.88
CA GLY A 220 -2.81 0.51 16.46
C GLY A 220 -1.92 1.20 15.42
N SER A 221 -1.80 0.61 14.23
CA SER A 221 -1.09 1.19 13.09
C SER A 221 -1.68 2.54 12.67
N LEU A 222 -3.00 2.61 12.59
CA LEU A 222 -3.73 3.82 12.27
C LEU A 222 -3.44 4.93 13.29
N VAL A 223 -3.54 4.60 14.59
CA VAL A 223 -3.25 5.55 15.68
C VAL A 223 -1.81 6.02 15.61
N ALA A 224 -0.86 5.11 15.37
CA ALA A 224 0.55 5.45 15.25
C ALA A 224 0.82 6.37 14.05
N ASN A 225 0.23 6.09 12.89
CA ASN A 225 0.34 6.95 11.69
C ASN A 225 -0.21 8.35 11.94
N VAL A 226 -1.38 8.45 12.60
CA VAL A 226 -1.98 9.74 12.97
C VAL A 226 -1.11 10.49 13.98
N GLY A 227 -0.55 9.78 14.97
CA GLY A 227 0.40 10.36 15.93
C GLY A 227 1.65 10.91 15.26
N VAL A 228 2.27 10.15 14.36
CA VAL A 228 3.42 10.58 13.55
C VAL A 228 3.07 11.80 12.69
N MET A 229 1.90 11.79 12.06
CA MET A 229 1.41 12.92 11.27
C MET A 229 1.24 14.18 12.12
N ALA A 230 0.69 14.06 13.33
CA ALA A 230 0.55 15.17 14.28
C ALA A 230 1.92 15.68 14.75
N LEU A 231 2.86 14.78 15.05
CA LEU A 231 4.23 15.15 15.42
C LEU A 231 4.94 15.97 14.34
N PHE A 232 4.76 15.63 13.06
CA PHE A 232 5.33 16.40 11.97
C PHE A 232 4.55 17.70 11.69
N ALA A 233 3.22 17.64 11.67
CA ALA A 233 2.38 18.77 11.32
C ALA A 233 2.28 19.85 12.42
N CYS A 234 2.71 19.59 13.65
CA CYS A 234 2.70 20.53 14.77
C CYS A 234 4.08 21.01 15.23
N ARG A 235 5.17 20.62 14.55
CA ARG A 235 6.51 21.18 14.83
C ARG A 235 6.53 22.67 14.49
N LYS A 236 6.59 23.51 15.52
CA LYS A 236 6.88 24.94 15.39
C LYS A 236 8.27 25.16 14.77
#